data_AF-A0A956EFD4-F1
#
_entry.id   AF-A0A956EFD4-F1
#
_cell.length_a   1.000
_cell.length_b   1.000
_cell.length_c   1.000
_cell.angle_alpha   90.00
_cell.angle_beta   90.00
_cell.angle_gamma   90.00
#
_symmetry.space_group_name_H-M   'P 1'
#
loop_
_entity.id
_entity.type
_entity.pdbx_description
1 polymer ?
#
loop_
_entity_poly.entity_id
_entity_poly.type
_entity_poly.pdbx_seq_one_letter_code
_entity_poly.pdbx_strand_id
1 'polypeptide(L)'
;SSISRCIEHCVPGDPVALTPSPAAVAGHAAHVLPLSARTPEELDNLIWWWTNVLEDRSVSAERSCAIAALRRHHGHRAAIVASSREGLLEGLRAVAAEKLVVWCEPGVSSTHVRLAVLHVRGKWVDWRSLYGGKRLRLFTGGA
;
A
#
# COMPACT_ATOMS: atom_id res chain seq x y z
N SER A 1 -15.45 21.83 -22.19
CA SER A 1 -15.32 22.18 -20.76
C SER A 1 -16.45 21.56 -19.97
N SER A 2 -16.21 20.41 -19.30
CA SER A 2 -17.12 19.86 -18.26
C SER A 2 -16.55 18.57 -17.66
N ILE A 3 -15.61 18.69 -16.71
CA ILE A 3 -15.24 17.62 -15.76
C ILE A 3 -14.94 18.29 -14.42
N SER A 4 -15.94 18.94 -13.82
CA SER A 4 -15.73 19.68 -12.57
C SER A 4 -16.84 19.48 -11.54
N ARG A 5 -17.53 18.33 -11.55
CA ARG A 5 -18.60 18.08 -10.57
C ARG A 5 -18.81 16.61 -10.26
N CYS A 6 -17.83 15.98 -9.61
CA CYS A 6 -18.04 14.71 -8.89
C CYS A 6 -17.31 14.66 -7.53
N ILE A 7 -16.87 15.80 -6.98
CA ILE A 7 -16.27 15.87 -5.64
C ILE A 7 -17.18 16.77 -4.81
N GLU A 8 -18.26 16.24 -4.23
CA GLU A 8 -19.01 16.94 -3.17
C GLU A 8 -20.14 16.04 -2.64
N HIS A 9 -19.79 15.11 -1.75
CA HIS A 9 -20.64 14.73 -0.61
C HIS A 9 -19.86 13.90 0.42
N CYS A 10 -19.11 14.60 1.27
CA CYS A 10 -18.82 14.14 2.64
C CYS A 10 -19.05 15.38 3.52
N VAL A 11 -20.15 15.38 4.26
CA VAL A 11 -20.48 16.39 5.28
C VAL A 11 -20.19 15.76 6.66
N PRO A 12 -19.78 16.56 7.65
CA PRO A 12 -18.75 16.18 8.63
C PRO A 12 -19.33 15.73 9.97
N GLY A 13 -18.51 14.99 10.73
CA GLY A 13 -18.57 14.95 12.19
C GLY A 13 -17.25 15.49 12.74
N ASP A 14 -17.33 16.45 13.67
CA ASP A 14 -16.23 17.29 14.18
C ASP A 14 -15.23 16.53 15.11
N PRO A 15 -14.19 17.18 15.68
CA PRO A 15 -12.81 16.90 15.32
C PRO A 15 -12.02 16.34 16.51
N VAL A 16 -11.57 15.09 16.44
CA VAL A 16 -10.45 14.68 17.30
C VAL A 16 -9.18 15.27 16.67
N ALA A 17 -8.78 16.42 17.21
CA ALA A 17 -7.51 17.06 16.91
C ALA A 17 -6.36 16.11 17.32
N LEU A 18 -5.95 15.25 16.38
CA LEU A 18 -4.58 14.74 16.36
C LEU A 18 -3.73 15.86 15.78
N THR A 19 -3.10 16.64 16.64
CA THR A 19 -2.01 17.55 16.24
C THR A 19 -1.06 16.79 15.31
N PRO A 20 -0.88 17.21 14.04
CA PRO A 20 0.14 16.62 13.20
C PRO A 20 1.49 16.99 13.83
N SER A 21 2.21 15.98 14.32
CA SER A 21 3.59 16.14 14.75
C SER A 21 4.38 16.74 13.59
N PRO A 22 5.06 17.90 13.76
CA PRO A 22 5.80 18.59 12.69
C PRO A 22 7.14 17.89 12.37
N ALA A 23 7.10 16.58 12.13
CA ALA A 23 8.22 15.80 11.59
C ALA A 23 8.04 15.58 10.09
N ALA A 24 7.91 16.67 9.32
CA ALA A 24 8.01 16.65 7.88
C ALA A 24 9.37 17.21 7.46
N VAL A 25 10.44 16.41 7.52
CA VAL A 25 11.69 16.65 6.76
C VAL A 25 12.45 15.34 6.49
N ALA A 26 11.76 14.43 5.79
CA ALA A 26 12.30 13.57 4.75
C ALA A 26 11.08 12.82 4.21
N GLY A 27 10.58 13.20 3.04
CA GLY A 27 9.50 12.47 2.40
C GLY A 27 9.95 11.03 2.16
N HIS A 28 9.59 10.12 3.07
CA HIS A 28 9.75 8.70 2.83
C HIS A 28 8.93 8.40 1.58
N ALA A 29 9.62 7.96 0.52
CA ALA A 29 8.96 7.67 -0.74
C ALA A 29 7.83 6.68 -0.46
N ALA A 30 6.59 7.09 -0.72
CA ALA A 30 5.43 6.24 -0.51
C ALA A 30 5.65 4.89 -1.21
N HIS A 31 5.20 3.81 -0.57
CA HIS A 31 5.29 2.46 -1.10
C HIS A 31 3.90 1.94 -1.42
N VAL A 32 3.80 1.10 -2.45
CA VAL A 32 2.59 0.36 -2.79
C VAL A 32 2.78 -1.08 -2.36
N LEU A 33 1.89 -1.59 -1.51
CA LEU A 33 1.78 -3.00 -1.19
C LEU A 33 0.66 -3.61 -2.07
N PRO A 34 0.98 -4.18 -3.24
CA PRO A 34 -0.01 -4.84 -4.07
C PRO A 34 -0.35 -6.22 -3.50
N LEU A 35 -1.64 -6.46 -3.30
CA LEU A 35 -2.18 -7.73 -2.85
C LEU A 35 -2.95 -8.37 -4.00
N SER A 36 -2.82 -9.69 -4.13
CA SER A 36 -3.66 -10.42 -5.06
C SER A 36 -3.75 -11.90 -4.76
N ALA A 37 -4.92 -12.48 -4.95
CA ALA A 37 -5.18 -13.91 -4.76
C ALA A 37 -6.18 -14.48 -5.79
N ARG A 38 -6.34 -15.81 -5.85
CA ARG A 38 -7.25 -16.47 -6.81
C ARG A 38 -8.68 -16.48 -6.32
N THR A 39 -8.91 -16.39 -5.01
CA THR A 39 -10.23 -16.24 -4.40
C THR A 39 -10.25 -15.10 -3.36
N PRO A 40 -11.44 -14.62 -2.94
CA PRO A 40 -11.56 -13.64 -1.86
C PRO A 40 -11.00 -14.14 -0.51
N GLU A 41 -11.20 -15.43 -0.19
CA GLU A 41 -10.75 -16.02 1.08
C GLU A 41 -9.23 -16.13 1.14
N GLU A 42 -8.60 -16.47 0.01
CA GLU A 42 -7.14 -16.43 -0.12
C GLU A 42 -6.60 -14.99 0.01
N LEU A 43 -7.37 -13.98 -0.41
CA LEU A 43 -6.98 -12.58 -0.23
C LEU A 43 -7.05 -12.18 1.24
N ASP A 44 -8.09 -12.58 1.97
CA ASP A 44 -8.22 -12.36 3.41
C ASP A 44 -7.06 -13.04 4.18
N ASN A 45 -6.72 -14.29 3.82
CA ASN A 45 -5.55 -14.99 4.37
C ASN A 45 -4.23 -14.28 4.05
N LEU A 46 -4.09 -13.74 2.84
CA LEU A 46 -2.91 -12.98 2.44
C LEU A 46 -2.79 -11.66 3.21
N ILE A 47 -3.91 -10.97 3.48
CA ILE A 47 -3.94 -9.76 4.30
C ILE A 47 -3.48 -10.09 5.72
N TRP A 48 -4.05 -11.13 6.34
CA TRP A 48 -3.63 -11.59 7.67
C TRP A 48 -2.14 -11.94 7.71
N TRP A 49 -1.63 -12.66 6.70
CA TRP A 49 -0.21 -13.03 6.64
C TRP A 49 0.70 -11.80 6.57
N TRP A 50 0.37 -10.81 5.73
CA TRP A 50 1.14 -9.58 5.64
C TRP A 50 1.12 -8.76 6.93
N THR A 51 0.00 -8.75 7.65
CA THR A 51 -0.09 -8.11 8.97
C THR A 51 0.96 -8.69 9.92
N ASN A 52 1.02 -10.02 10.02
CA ASN A 52 2.01 -10.70 10.88
C ASN A 52 3.46 -10.43 10.43
N VAL A 53 3.74 -10.46 9.12
CA VAL A 53 5.08 -10.16 8.58
C VAL A 53 5.53 -8.73 8.92
N LEU A 54 4.61 -7.76 8.83
CA LEU A 54 4.93 -6.38 9.15
C LEU A 54 5.07 -6.16 10.67
N GLU A 55 4.27 -6.86 11.49
CA GLU A 55 4.34 -6.81 12.95
C GLU A 55 5.63 -7.43 13.52
N ASP A 56 6.14 -8.50 12.89
CA ASP A 56 7.40 -9.15 13.27
C ASP A 56 8.64 -8.25 13.05
N ARG A 57 8.51 -7.18 12.24
CA ARG A 57 9.57 -6.18 11.96
C ARG A 57 10.88 -6.72 11.38
N SER A 58 11.01 -8.02 11.13
CA SER A 58 12.19 -8.64 10.52
C SER A 58 12.47 -8.18 9.10
N VAL A 59 11.44 -7.68 8.40
CA VAL A 59 11.52 -7.14 7.04
C VAL A 59 11.10 -5.66 7.04
N SER A 60 11.80 -4.84 6.26
CA SER A 60 11.42 -3.43 6.07
C SER A 60 10.11 -3.30 5.29
N ALA A 61 9.41 -2.17 5.45
CA ALA A 61 8.20 -1.86 4.68
C ALA A 61 8.49 -1.89 3.16
N GLU A 62 9.56 -1.22 2.72
CA GLU A 62 10.01 -1.22 1.32
C GLU A 62 10.23 -2.64 0.78
N ARG A 63 10.94 -3.49 1.55
CA ARG A 63 11.24 -4.86 1.11
C ARG A 63 9.99 -5.74 1.09
N SER A 64 9.07 -5.53 2.02
CA SER A 64 7.76 -6.20 2.03
C SER A 64 6.96 -5.85 0.77
N CYS A 65 6.88 -4.56 0.44
CA CYS A 65 6.24 -4.10 -0.80
C CYS A 65 6.91 -4.66 -2.05
N ALA A 66 8.25 -4.69 -2.09
CA ALA A 66 8.99 -5.28 -3.21
C ALA A 66 8.70 -6.78 -3.38
N ILE A 67 8.68 -7.55 -2.28
CA ILE A 67 8.34 -8.97 -2.32
C ILE A 67 6.91 -9.16 -2.83
N ALA A 68 5.95 -8.37 -2.35
CA ALA A 68 4.57 -8.44 -2.82
C ALA A 68 4.44 -8.12 -4.32
N ALA A 69 5.13 -7.07 -4.77
CA ALA A 69 5.04 -6.54 -6.13
C ALA A 69 5.73 -7.41 -7.19
N LEU A 70 6.76 -8.18 -6.79
CA LEU A 70 7.49 -9.05 -7.72
C LEU A 70 6.90 -10.47 -7.81
N ARG A 71 5.84 -10.76 -7.04
CA ARG A 71 5.10 -12.03 -7.14
C ARG A 71 4.16 -12.03 -8.35
N ARG A 72 3.77 -13.23 -8.77
CA ARG A 72 2.70 -13.38 -9.77
C ARG A 72 1.39 -12.85 -9.20
N HIS A 73 0.71 -11.97 -9.95
CA HIS A 73 -0.58 -11.43 -9.56
C HIS A 73 -1.77 -12.23 -10.08
N HIS A 74 -2.84 -12.26 -9.29
CA HIS A 74 -4.08 -12.99 -9.54
C HIS A 74 -5.29 -12.06 -9.76
N GLY A 75 -6.51 -12.61 -9.83
CA GLY A 75 -7.73 -11.90 -10.21
C GLY A 75 -8.33 -11.04 -9.09
N HIS A 76 -8.32 -11.51 -7.84
CA HIS A 76 -8.78 -10.72 -6.70
C HIS A 76 -7.63 -9.84 -6.25
N ARG A 77 -7.81 -8.52 -6.23
CA ARG A 77 -6.73 -7.56 -6.02
C ARG A 77 -7.13 -6.48 -5.03
N ALA A 78 -6.18 -6.15 -4.16
CA ALA A 78 -6.23 -4.96 -3.34
C ALA A 78 -4.87 -4.25 -3.39
N ALA A 79 -4.79 -2.99 -2.98
CA ALA A 79 -3.54 -2.27 -2.88
C ALA A 79 -3.56 -1.26 -1.73
N ILE A 80 -2.44 -1.17 -1.03
CA ILE A 80 -2.26 -0.23 0.09
C ILE A 80 -1.11 0.71 -0.28
N VAL A 81 -1.30 2.01 -0.06
CA VAL A 81 -0.28 3.03 -0.30
C VAL A 81 0.05 3.73 1.01
N ALA A 82 1.29 3.62 1.47
CA ALA A 82 1.73 4.26 2.72
C ALA A 82 3.22 4.63 2.66
N SER A 83 3.61 5.63 3.44
CA SER A 83 5.00 6.07 3.61
C SER A 83 5.74 5.32 4.72
N SER A 84 5.01 4.56 5.55
CA SER A 84 5.53 3.91 6.77
C SER A 84 4.99 2.49 6.92
N ARG A 85 5.63 1.69 7.80
CA ARG A 85 5.15 0.35 8.17
C ARG A 85 3.81 0.45 8.88
N GLU A 86 3.68 1.43 9.76
CA GLU A 86 2.50 1.71 10.55
C GLU A 86 1.32 2.03 9.63
N GLY A 87 1.53 2.85 8.58
CA GLY A 87 0.53 3.11 7.55
C GLY A 87 0.17 1.86 6.72
N LEU A 88 1.12 0.97 6.43
CA LEU A 88 0.80 -0.31 5.78
C LEU A 88 -0.07 -1.20 6.67
N LEU A 89 0.22 -1.28 7.97
CA LEU A 89 -0.58 -2.04 8.94
C LEU A 89 -1.99 -1.47 9.07
N GLU A 90 -2.12 -0.14 9.13
CA GLU A 90 -3.42 0.52 9.14
C GLU A 90 -4.21 0.21 7.86
N GLY A 91 -3.57 0.32 6.70
CA GLY A 91 -4.20 -0.03 5.43
C GLY A 91 -4.64 -1.49 5.36
N LEU A 92 -3.88 -2.44 5.92
CA LEU A 92 -4.26 -3.86 5.97
C LEU A 92 -5.52 -4.07 6.82
N ARG A 93 -5.59 -3.39 7.98
CA ARG A 93 -6.77 -3.45 8.87
C ARG A 93 -7.99 -2.81 8.21
N ALA A 94 -7.84 -1.65 7.58
CA ALA A 94 -8.92 -0.97 6.87
C ALA A 94 -9.43 -1.80 5.68
N VAL A 95 -8.52 -2.35 4.86
CA VAL A 95 -8.88 -3.25 3.75
C VAL A 95 -9.63 -4.48 4.25
N ALA A 96 -9.22 -5.08 5.37
CA ALA A 96 -9.91 -6.23 5.95
C ALA A 96 -11.30 -5.88 6.50
N ALA A 97 -11.41 -4.78 7.25
CA ALA A 97 -12.63 -4.38 7.96
C ALA A 97 -13.69 -3.81 7.02
N GLU A 98 -13.30 -2.93 6.10
CA GLU A 98 -14.21 -2.21 5.20
C GLU A 98 -14.28 -2.84 3.81
N LYS A 99 -13.55 -3.94 3.57
CA LYS A 99 -13.46 -4.63 2.26
C LYS A 99 -13.05 -3.68 1.13
N LEU A 100 -12.19 -2.71 1.44
CA LEU A 100 -11.64 -1.76 0.47
C LEU A 100 -10.71 -2.46 -0.51
N VAL A 101 -10.78 -2.07 -1.79
CA VAL A 101 -9.83 -2.57 -2.81
C VAL A 101 -8.60 -1.67 -2.93
N VAL A 102 -8.68 -0.40 -2.54
CA VAL A 102 -7.54 0.51 -2.47
C VAL A 102 -7.62 1.29 -1.17
N TRP A 103 -6.51 1.35 -0.44
CA TRP A 103 -6.36 2.24 0.70
C TRP A 103 -5.11 3.10 0.51
N CYS A 104 -5.17 4.38 0.89
CA CYS A 104 -4.04 5.29 0.84
C CYS A 104 -3.93 6.12 2.12
N GLU A 105 -2.73 6.13 2.70
CA GLU A 105 -2.39 7.01 3.81
C GLU A 105 -2.57 8.47 3.37
N PRO A 106 -3.22 9.32 4.18
CA PRO A 106 -3.37 10.73 3.87
C PRO A 106 -2.02 11.41 3.58
N GLY A 107 -1.95 12.20 2.51
CA GLY A 107 -0.74 12.94 2.13
C GLY A 107 0.29 12.18 1.28
N VAL A 108 0.03 10.92 0.90
CA VAL A 108 0.90 10.18 -0.03
C VAL A 108 0.81 10.70 -1.47
N SER A 109 1.89 10.50 -2.24
CA SER A 109 1.98 10.93 -3.64
C SER A 109 0.90 10.31 -4.53
N SER A 110 0.22 11.15 -5.33
CA SER A 110 -0.78 10.75 -6.32
C SER A 110 -0.26 9.74 -7.36
N THR A 111 1.05 9.70 -7.59
CA THR A 111 1.67 8.72 -8.52
C THR A 111 1.52 7.29 -7.98
N HIS A 112 1.80 7.06 -6.69
CA HIS A 112 1.70 5.73 -6.09
C HIS A 112 0.24 5.27 -5.98
N VAL A 113 -0.68 6.21 -5.70
CA VAL A 113 -2.13 5.96 -5.74
C VAL A 113 -2.56 5.53 -7.15
N ARG A 114 -2.05 6.17 -8.20
CA ARG A 114 -2.36 5.79 -9.59
C ARG A 114 -1.88 4.36 -9.90
N LEU A 115 -0.71 3.96 -9.42
CA LEU A 115 -0.20 2.58 -9.60
C LEU A 115 -1.07 1.56 -8.87
N ALA A 116 -1.50 1.85 -7.63
CA ALA A 116 -2.43 1.02 -6.87
C ALA A 116 -3.77 0.82 -7.61
N VAL A 117 -4.34 1.89 -8.16
CA VAL A 117 -5.57 1.83 -8.95
C VAL A 117 -5.38 1.01 -10.23
N LEU A 118 -4.27 1.18 -10.95
CA LEU A 118 -3.97 0.38 -12.15
C LEU A 118 -3.90 -1.11 -11.82
N HIS A 119 -3.21 -1.46 -10.73
CA HIS A 119 -3.10 -2.84 -10.25
C HIS A 119 -4.47 -3.46 -10.00
N VAL A 120 -5.31 -2.82 -9.19
CA VAL A 120 -6.64 -3.32 -8.84
C VAL A 120 -7.54 -3.48 -10.06
N ARG A 121 -7.41 -2.60 -11.06
CA ARG A 121 -8.15 -2.68 -12.33
C ARG A 121 -7.64 -3.76 -13.29
N GLY A 122 -6.76 -4.66 -12.84
CA GLY A 122 -6.21 -5.71 -13.69
C GLY A 122 -5.18 -5.21 -14.70
N LYS A 123 -4.81 -3.92 -14.67
CA LYS A 123 -3.84 -3.36 -15.63
C LYS A 123 -2.44 -3.78 -15.23
N TRP A 124 -1.59 -3.88 -16.24
CA TRP A 124 -0.18 -4.14 -16.03
C TRP A 124 0.48 -2.90 -15.40
N VAL A 125 1.32 -3.16 -14.39
CA VAL A 125 2.14 -2.15 -13.71
C VAL A 125 3.57 -2.67 -13.73
N ASP A 126 4.52 -1.80 -14.09
CA ASP A 126 5.94 -2.14 -14.08
C ASP A 126 6.52 -2.08 -12.66
N TRP A 127 6.16 -3.07 -11.84
CA TRP A 127 6.66 -3.19 -10.49
C TRP A 127 8.19 -3.36 -10.44
N ARG A 128 8.79 -3.89 -11.50
CA ARG A 128 10.23 -4.08 -11.58
C ARG A 128 10.96 -2.76 -11.80
N SER A 129 10.37 -1.81 -12.50
CA SER A 129 10.91 -0.44 -12.55
C SER A 129 10.80 0.28 -11.21
N LEU A 130 9.72 0.04 -10.44
CA LEU A 130 9.53 0.67 -9.13
C LEU A 130 10.41 0.04 -8.02
N TYR A 131 10.50 -1.29 -7.98
CA TYR A 131 11.15 -2.05 -6.88
C TYR A 131 12.38 -2.87 -7.30
N GLY A 132 12.61 -3.07 -8.60
CA GLY A 132 13.71 -3.89 -9.12
C GLY A 132 14.97 -3.11 -9.50
N GLY A 133 14.90 -1.78 -9.61
CA GLY A 133 16.02 -0.92 -10.04
C GLY A 133 17.09 -0.66 -8.97
N LYS A 134 16.72 -0.77 -7.70
CA LYS A 134 17.70 -0.91 -6.62
C LYS A 134 17.85 -2.40 -6.43
N ARG A 135 19.00 -2.95 -6.84
CA ARG A 135 19.52 -4.24 -6.36
C ARG A 135 19.03 -4.35 -4.92
N LEU A 136 18.07 -5.25 -4.61
CA LEU A 136 17.86 -5.69 -3.25
C LEU A 136 19.28 -6.07 -2.84
N ARG A 137 19.97 -5.20 -2.09
CA ARG A 137 21.20 -5.58 -1.41
C ARG A 137 20.66 -6.55 -0.38
N LEU A 138 20.46 -7.78 -0.84
CA LEU A 138 20.47 -8.95 -0.02
C LEU A 138 21.75 -8.76 0.79
N PHE A 139 21.57 -8.43 2.06
CA PHE A 139 22.58 -8.60 3.07
C PHE A 139 23.06 -10.05 2.90
N THR A 140 24.11 -10.26 2.11
CA THR A 140 24.96 -11.42 2.24
C THR A 140 25.78 -11.13 3.49
N GLY A 141 25.25 -11.60 4.62
CA GLY A 141 26.08 -11.79 5.79
C GLY A 141 27.13 -12.85 5.50
N GLY A 142 28.36 -12.58 5.93
CA GLY A 142 29.38 -13.58 6.18
C GLY A 142 30.31 -13.91 5.01
N ALA A 143 31.52 -13.34 5.07
CA ALA A 143 32.74 -14.12 5.28
C ALA A 143 33.72 -13.27 6.11
#